data_AF-A0A951RVA7-F1
#
_entry.id   AF-A0A951RVA7-F1
#
_cell.length_a   1.000
_cell.length_b   1.000
_cell.length_c   1.000
_cell.angle_alpha   90.00
_cell.angle_beta   90.00
_cell.angle_gamma   90.00
#
_symmetry.space_group_name_H-M   'P 1'
#
loop_
_entity.id
_entity.type
_entity.pdbx_description
1 polymer ?
#
loop_
_entity_poly.entity_id
_entity_poly.type
_entity_poly.pdbx_seq_one_letter_code
_entity_poly.pdbx_strand_id
1 'polypeptide(L)'
;MSENVVQKVKILNTQWVTHNVRRFRLEKPAAFRYIPGQATDISISREGWEDKLRPFTFTSLNEWDFLEFTIKIYTDHNGVTNELGKLQAGDSLIIHDVWGTIHYEKPGVFIAGGAGITPFIAILRQLHEDNKMEGNKLIFSNRTEKDIILKEEFENMLGDNFINLITGEPASVWYHKRIDSDYLKKLKDEGAGYFYVCGPDPMVDGIAQDLKALGVAHNHIIREEF
;
A
#
# COMPACT_ATOMS: atom_id res chain seq x y z
N MET A 1 -21.45 -6.24 17.43
CA MET A 1 -21.66 -7.06 16.22
C MET A 1 -21.94 -6.06 15.11
N SER A 2 -20.91 -5.70 14.35
CA SER A 2 -21.10 -4.89 13.13
C SER A 2 -21.77 -5.80 12.11
N GLU A 3 -22.92 -5.37 11.58
CA GLU A 3 -23.57 -6.04 10.45
C GLU A 3 -22.58 -6.10 9.28
N ASN A 4 -22.51 -7.24 8.58
CA ASN A 4 -21.64 -7.40 7.41
C ASN A 4 -22.05 -6.36 6.36
N VAL A 5 -21.21 -5.34 6.13
CA VAL A 5 -21.52 -4.22 5.23
C VAL A 5 -21.11 -4.62 3.82
N VAL A 6 -21.84 -5.55 3.21
CA VAL A 6 -21.69 -5.87 1.79
C VAL A 6 -22.41 -4.81 0.97
N GLN A 7 -21.66 -3.99 0.26
CA GLN A 7 -22.19 -2.85 -0.49
C GLN A 7 -21.70 -2.82 -1.92
N LYS A 8 -22.65 -2.72 -2.85
CA LYS A 8 -22.37 -2.46 -4.25
C LYS A 8 -22.11 -0.97 -4.45
N VAL A 9 -20.95 -0.63 -5.01
CA VAL A 9 -20.54 0.76 -5.29
C VAL A 9 -20.16 0.91 -6.75
N LYS A 10 -20.45 2.07 -7.34
CA LYS A 10 -20.03 2.36 -8.72
C LYS A 10 -18.60 2.88 -8.78
N ILE A 11 -17.92 2.56 -9.87
CA ILE A 11 -16.66 3.17 -10.26
C ILE A 11 -16.97 4.56 -10.82
N LEU A 12 -16.46 5.59 -10.16
CA LEU A 12 -16.57 6.99 -10.58
C LEU A 12 -15.51 7.31 -11.64
N ASN A 13 -14.29 6.82 -11.44
CA ASN A 13 -13.15 7.08 -12.32
C ASN A 13 -12.11 5.95 -12.20
N THR A 14 -11.39 5.70 -13.29
CA THR A 14 -10.19 4.86 -13.30
C THR A 14 -9.03 5.57 -13.99
N GLN A 15 -7.82 5.42 -13.47
CA GLN A 15 -6.62 6.00 -14.07
C GLN A 15 -5.43 5.04 -13.97
N TRP A 16 -4.65 4.91 -15.03
CA TRP A 16 -3.34 4.25 -14.97
C TRP A 16 -2.34 5.15 -14.23
N VAL A 17 -1.83 4.67 -13.10
CA VAL A 17 -0.82 5.36 -12.27
C VAL A 17 0.59 4.99 -12.74
N THR A 18 0.78 3.73 -13.13
CA THR A 18 1.97 3.24 -13.82
C THR A 18 1.52 2.39 -15.01
N HIS A 19 2.45 1.74 -15.69
CA HIS A 19 2.15 0.83 -16.80
C HIS A 19 1.30 -0.40 -16.41
N ASN A 20 1.25 -0.77 -15.13
CA ASN A 20 0.51 -1.94 -14.64
C ASN A 20 -0.23 -1.69 -13.31
N VAL A 21 -0.31 -0.45 -12.84
CA VAL A 21 -1.05 -0.08 -11.63
C VAL A 21 -2.15 0.87 -12.00
N ARG A 22 -3.36 0.54 -11.57
CA ARG A 22 -4.57 1.28 -11.87
C ARG A 22 -5.21 1.77 -10.58
N ARG A 23 -5.56 3.05 -10.58
CA ARG A 23 -6.31 3.70 -9.51
C ARG A 23 -7.79 3.65 -9.84
N PHE A 24 -8.59 3.29 -8.84
CA PHE A 24 -10.05 3.28 -8.90
C PHE A 24 -10.58 4.26 -7.87
N ARG A 25 -11.43 5.19 -8.29
CA ARG A 25 -12.25 6.00 -7.40
C ARG A 25 -13.66 5.49 -7.44
N LEU A 26 -14.22 5.18 -6.29
CA LEU A 26 -15.54 4.55 -6.14
C LEU A 26 -16.46 5.48 -5.36
N GLU A 27 -17.76 5.29 -5.55
CA GLU A 27 -18.76 5.87 -4.64
C GLU A 27 -18.43 5.50 -3.19
N LYS A 28 -18.53 6.49 -2.30
CA LYS A 28 -18.37 6.27 -0.87
C LYS A 28 -19.73 6.16 -0.21
N PRO A 29 -20.06 5.02 0.40
CA PRO A 29 -21.30 4.86 1.14
C PRO A 29 -21.39 5.86 2.30
N ALA A 30 -22.61 6.30 2.61
CA ALA A 30 -22.84 7.25 3.70
C ALA A 30 -22.33 6.70 5.03
N ALA A 31 -21.63 7.55 5.80
CA ALA A 31 -21.00 7.19 7.07
C ALA A 31 -19.95 6.05 7.01
N PHE A 32 -19.49 5.64 5.82
CA PHE A 32 -18.42 4.66 5.69
C PHE A 32 -17.10 5.21 6.24
N ARG A 33 -16.50 4.49 7.18
CA ARG A 33 -15.26 4.86 7.86
C ARG A 33 -14.34 3.65 7.99
N TYR A 34 -13.05 3.90 7.91
CA TYR A 34 -11.99 2.93 8.14
C TYR A 34 -10.80 3.64 8.78
N ILE A 35 -9.85 2.90 9.33
CA ILE A 35 -8.58 3.45 9.81
C ILE A 35 -7.57 3.36 8.65
N PRO A 36 -6.81 4.43 8.33
CA PRO A 36 -5.75 4.37 7.34
C PRO A 36 -4.83 3.16 7.55
N GLY A 37 -4.63 2.37 6.50
CA GLY A 37 -3.93 1.08 6.56
C GLY A 37 -4.85 -0.13 6.76
N GLN A 38 -6.16 0.03 6.87
CA GLN A 38 -7.12 -1.08 6.78
C GLN A 38 -7.45 -1.45 5.33
N ALA A 39 -7.87 -2.69 5.12
CA ALA A 39 -8.32 -3.23 3.86
C ALA A 39 -9.78 -3.68 3.91
N THR A 40 -10.29 -4.03 2.74
CA THR A 40 -11.57 -4.70 2.55
C THR A 40 -11.39 -5.78 1.49
N ASP A 41 -12.19 -6.83 1.56
CA ASP A 41 -12.38 -7.66 0.37
C ASP A 41 -13.17 -6.89 -0.68
N ILE A 42 -12.79 -7.06 -1.94
CA ILE A 42 -13.51 -6.56 -3.11
C ILE A 42 -13.78 -7.73 -4.05
N SER A 43 -15.00 -7.75 -4.59
CA SER A 43 -15.36 -8.58 -5.74
C SER A 43 -16.02 -7.74 -6.84
N ILE A 44 -16.15 -8.30 -8.04
CA ILE A 44 -16.70 -7.59 -9.20
C ILE A 44 -18.19 -7.90 -9.27
N SER A 45 -19.05 -6.88 -9.40
CA SER A 45 -20.50 -7.06 -9.54
C SER A 45 -20.87 -7.50 -10.96
N ARG A 46 -20.41 -8.68 -11.38
CA ARG A 46 -20.68 -9.30 -12.69
C ARG A 46 -20.68 -10.81 -12.55
N GLU A 47 -21.60 -11.47 -13.26
CA GLU A 47 -21.82 -12.91 -13.20
C GLU A 47 -20.51 -13.72 -13.22
N GLY A 48 -20.34 -14.55 -12.20
CA GLY A 48 -19.19 -15.44 -12.02
C GLY A 48 -18.02 -14.83 -11.26
N TRP A 49 -18.11 -13.55 -10.88
CA TRP A 49 -17.05 -12.81 -10.18
C TRP A 49 -17.46 -12.31 -8.79
N GLU A 50 -18.74 -12.39 -8.44
CA GLU A 50 -19.28 -11.87 -7.18
C GLU A 50 -18.67 -12.55 -5.95
N ASP A 51 -18.38 -13.85 -6.04
CA ASP A 51 -17.77 -14.64 -4.96
C ASP A 51 -16.24 -14.73 -5.05
N LYS A 52 -15.62 -13.99 -5.97
CA LYS A 52 -14.15 -13.97 -6.15
C LYS A 52 -13.55 -12.82 -5.37
N LEU A 53 -13.54 -12.95 -4.05
CA LEU A 53 -13.05 -11.93 -3.12
C LEU A 53 -11.53 -11.81 -3.18
N ARG A 54 -11.01 -10.58 -3.21
CA ARG A 54 -9.59 -10.29 -2.99
C ARG A 54 -9.40 -9.09 -2.06
N PRO A 55 -8.38 -9.13 -1.19
CA PRO A 55 -8.04 -8.04 -0.29
C PRO A 55 -7.51 -6.84 -1.07
N PHE A 56 -7.98 -5.64 -0.76
CA PHE A 56 -7.35 -4.39 -1.19
C PHE A 56 -7.42 -3.33 -0.09
N THR A 57 -6.29 -2.66 0.11
CA THR A 57 -6.17 -1.58 1.09
C THR A 57 -6.76 -0.28 0.54
N PHE A 58 -7.52 0.42 1.38
CA PHE A 58 -7.97 1.78 1.08
C PHE A 58 -6.76 2.72 0.93
N THR A 59 -6.75 3.49 -0.14
CA THR A 59 -5.71 4.51 -0.38
C THR A 59 -6.23 5.94 -0.19
N SER A 60 -7.54 6.15 -0.12
CA SER A 60 -8.18 7.45 0.18
C SER A 60 -8.09 7.83 1.66
N LEU A 61 -8.51 9.06 2.00
CA LEU A 61 -8.78 9.51 3.37
C LEU A 61 -10.29 9.48 3.69
N ASN A 62 -10.65 9.45 4.98
CA ASN A 62 -12.06 9.41 5.40
C ASN A 62 -12.79 10.74 5.13
N GLU A 63 -12.07 11.81 4.91
CA GLU A 63 -12.58 13.16 4.68
C GLU A 63 -12.90 13.38 3.20
N TRP A 64 -12.44 12.47 2.31
CA TRP A 64 -12.75 12.53 0.89
C TRP A 64 -14.15 11.97 0.61
N ASP A 65 -14.79 12.50 -0.44
CA ASP A 65 -16.14 12.12 -0.87
C ASP A 65 -16.20 10.79 -1.64
N PHE A 66 -15.06 10.15 -1.88
CA PHE A 66 -14.94 8.90 -2.61
C PHE A 66 -13.98 7.94 -1.90
N LEU A 67 -14.17 6.64 -2.16
CA LEU A 67 -13.17 5.62 -1.81
C LEU A 67 -12.15 5.53 -2.94
N GLU A 68 -10.88 5.27 -2.60
CA GLU A 68 -9.82 5.07 -3.58
C GLU A 68 -9.05 3.79 -3.32
N PHE A 69 -8.74 3.07 -4.39
CA PHE A 69 -7.87 1.90 -4.38
C PHE A 69 -6.81 2.03 -5.47
N THR A 70 -5.55 1.74 -5.13
CA THR A 70 -4.43 1.68 -6.08
C THR A 70 -4.03 0.22 -6.26
N ILE A 71 -4.38 -0.39 -7.39
CA ILE A 71 -4.31 -1.84 -7.58
C ILE A 71 -3.35 -2.19 -8.71
N LYS A 72 -2.41 -3.10 -8.43
CA LYS A 72 -1.57 -3.69 -9.48
C LYS A 72 -2.36 -4.73 -10.28
N ILE A 73 -2.34 -4.58 -11.60
CA ILE A 73 -3.06 -5.41 -12.56
C ILE A 73 -2.13 -6.51 -13.08
N TYR A 74 -2.54 -7.76 -12.87
CA TYR A 74 -1.82 -8.95 -13.32
C TYR A 74 -2.57 -9.60 -14.48
N THR A 75 -2.02 -9.52 -15.69
CA THR A 75 -2.66 -9.98 -16.93
C THR A 75 -2.18 -11.35 -17.41
N ASP A 76 -1.24 -11.96 -16.69
CA ASP A 76 -0.63 -13.26 -16.97
C ASP A 76 -1.57 -14.45 -16.69
N HIS A 77 -2.63 -14.22 -15.93
CA HIS A 77 -3.69 -15.20 -15.65
C HIS A 77 -5.09 -14.56 -15.64
N ASN A 78 -6.13 -15.39 -15.80
CA ASN A 78 -7.53 -14.96 -15.68
C ASN A 78 -7.94 -14.86 -14.19
N GLY A 79 -7.42 -13.84 -13.51
CA GLY A 79 -7.70 -13.55 -12.09
C GLY A 79 -8.50 -12.26 -11.88
N VAL A 80 -8.87 -12.00 -10.62
CA VAL A 80 -9.68 -10.82 -10.23
C VAL A 80 -9.02 -9.51 -10.67
N THR A 81 -7.71 -9.36 -10.47
CA THR A 81 -6.99 -8.14 -10.87
C THR A 81 -6.94 -7.95 -12.39
N ASN A 82 -6.85 -9.03 -13.18
CA ASN A 82 -6.98 -8.96 -14.64
C ASN A 82 -8.34 -8.38 -15.05
N GLU A 83 -9.41 -8.87 -14.43
CA GLU A 83 -10.76 -8.36 -14.70
C GLU A 83 -10.98 -6.94 -14.21
N LEU A 84 -10.46 -6.57 -13.04
CA LEU A 84 -10.44 -5.17 -12.57
C LEU A 84 -9.75 -4.27 -13.61
N GLY A 85 -8.68 -4.75 -14.25
CA GLY A 85 -7.98 -4.07 -15.33
C GLY A 85 -8.84 -3.71 -16.54
N LYS A 86 -10.00 -4.37 -16.72
CA LYS A 86 -10.93 -4.17 -17.85
C LYS A 86 -12.10 -3.25 -17.52
N LEU A 87 -12.37 -2.99 -16.25
CA LEU A 87 -13.52 -2.17 -15.81
C LEU A 87 -13.33 -0.70 -16.16
N GLN A 88 -14.38 0.10 -16.14
CA GLN A 88 -14.36 1.54 -16.43
C GLN A 88 -15.37 2.29 -15.54
N ALA A 89 -15.42 3.61 -15.67
CA ALA A 89 -16.42 4.41 -14.98
C ALA A 89 -17.84 3.92 -15.34
N GLY A 90 -18.71 3.82 -14.35
CA GLY A 90 -20.06 3.28 -14.47
C GLY A 90 -20.19 1.79 -14.14
N ASP A 91 -19.12 1.00 -14.22
CA ASP A 91 -19.12 -0.38 -13.71
C ASP A 91 -19.25 -0.40 -12.18
N SER A 92 -19.49 -1.58 -11.60
CA SER A 92 -19.70 -1.72 -10.16
C SER A 92 -18.81 -2.78 -9.53
N LEU A 93 -18.38 -2.49 -8.31
CA LEU A 93 -17.68 -3.40 -7.41
C LEU A 93 -18.54 -3.70 -6.20
N ILE A 94 -18.24 -4.79 -5.51
CA ILE A 94 -18.82 -5.14 -4.22
C ILE A 94 -17.72 -4.98 -3.18
N ILE A 95 -17.94 -4.09 -2.23
CA ILE A 95 -17.08 -3.90 -1.05
C ILE A 95 -17.68 -4.72 0.08
N HIS A 96 -16.84 -5.44 0.79
CA HIS A 96 -17.20 -6.29 1.93
C HIS A 96 -16.73 -5.64 3.24
N ASP A 97 -16.59 -6.45 4.28
CA ASP A 97 -16.19 -5.97 5.60
C ASP A 97 -14.78 -5.39 5.61
N VAL A 98 -14.62 -4.32 6.38
CA VAL A 98 -13.33 -3.69 6.64
C VAL A 98 -12.59 -4.47 7.72
N TRP A 99 -11.32 -4.74 7.47
CA TRP A 99 -10.42 -5.41 8.41
C TRP A 99 -9.02 -4.81 8.33
N GLY A 100 -8.21 -5.00 9.37
CA GLY A 100 -6.90 -4.35 9.46
C GLY A 100 -5.79 -5.15 8.80
N THR A 101 -4.95 -4.49 8.00
CA THR A 101 -3.67 -5.06 7.52
C THR A 101 -2.51 -4.43 8.29
N ILE A 102 -2.37 -3.11 8.24
CA ILE A 102 -1.29 -2.37 8.89
C ILE A 102 -1.87 -1.21 9.70
N HIS A 103 -1.39 -1.05 10.94
CA HIS A 103 -1.75 0.07 11.80
C HIS A 103 -0.53 0.95 12.07
N TYR A 104 -0.72 2.26 12.03
CA TYR A 104 0.31 3.23 12.39
C TYR A 104 0.35 3.43 13.90
N GLU A 105 1.52 3.29 14.51
CA GLU A 105 1.73 3.48 15.94
C GLU A 105 2.43 4.81 16.24
N LYS A 106 3.64 4.98 15.67
CA LYS A 106 4.55 6.11 15.94
C LYS A 106 5.48 6.38 14.75
N PRO A 107 6.19 7.53 14.73
CA PRO A 107 7.17 7.82 13.71
C PRO A 107 8.18 6.66 13.52
N GLY A 108 8.46 6.35 12.26
CA GLY A 108 9.29 5.21 11.92
C GLY A 108 9.56 5.07 10.42
N VAL A 109 10.12 3.93 10.05
CA VAL A 109 10.52 3.64 8.68
C VAL A 109 9.52 2.69 8.03
N PHE A 110 8.88 3.16 6.97
CA PHE A 110 8.04 2.38 6.07
C PHE A 110 8.90 1.74 4.99
N ILE A 111 8.80 0.43 4.85
CA ILE A 111 9.56 -0.37 3.90
C ILE A 111 8.59 -1.11 2.99
N ALA A 112 8.51 -0.67 1.74
CA ALA A 112 7.56 -1.18 0.75
C ALA A 112 8.26 -1.94 -0.37
N GLY A 113 7.67 -3.03 -0.82
CA GLY A 113 8.05 -3.74 -2.05
C GLY A 113 6.92 -3.75 -3.08
N GLY A 114 7.09 -3.08 -4.22
CA GLY A 114 6.08 -3.03 -5.29
C GLY A 114 4.68 -2.63 -4.80
N ALA A 115 3.67 -3.49 -4.98
CA ALA A 115 2.28 -3.22 -4.56
C ALA A 115 2.11 -3.15 -3.03
N GLY A 116 3.10 -3.61 -2.25
CA GLY A 116 3.10 -3.48 -0.78
C GLY A 116 3.20 -2.03 -0.28
N ILE A 117 3.32 -1.03 -1.16
CA ILE A 117 3.17 0.37 -0.79
C ILE A 117 1.73 0.73 -0.38
N THR A 118 0.74 -0.04 -0.85
CA THR A 118 -0.68 0.34 -0.78
C THR A 118 -1.21 0.57 0.64
N PRO A 119 -0.85 -0.21 1.67
CA PRO A 119 -1.23 0.10 3.06
C PRO A 119 -0.67 1.41 3.59
N PHE A 120 0.47 1.85 3.07
CA PHE A 120 1.12 3.08 3.54
C PHE A 120 0.56 4.34 2.91
N ILE A 121 -0.14 4.25 1.77
CA ILE A 121 -0.62 5.43 1.04
C ILE A 121 -1.57 6.26 1.91
N ALA A 122 -2.63 5.65 2.45
CA ALA A 122 -3.59 6.38 3.28
C ALA A 122 -2.96 6.85 4.60
N ILE A 123 -2.05 6.05 5.18
CA ILE A 123 -1.33 6.42 6.41
C ILE A 123 -0.49 7.69 6.18
N LEU A 124 0.35 7.69 5.15
CA LEU A 124 1.24 8.81 4.85
C LEU A 124 0.47 10.06 4.39
N ARG A 125 -0.62 9.89 3.63
CA ARG A 125 -1.55 10.98 3.32
C ARG A 125 -2.13 11.62 4.58
N GLN A 126 -2.62 10.79 5.52
CA GLN A 126 -3.18 11.31 6.77
C GLN A 126 -2.13 12.04 7.60
N LEU A 127 -0.93 11.47 7.71
CA LEU A 127 0.19 12.12 8.42
C LEU A 127 0.57 13.45 7.77
N HIS A 128 0.50 13.55 6.45
CA HIS A 128 0.76 14.80 5.75
C HIS A 128 -0.30 15.87 6.03
N GLU A 129 -1.58 15.55 5.89
CA GLU A 129 -2.70 16.46 6.22
C GLU A 129 -2.66 16.92 7.68
N ASP A 130 -2.30 16.02 8.59
CA ASP A 130 -2.16 16.29 10.02
C ASP A 130 -0.89 17.07 10.40
N ASN A 131 0.02 17.35 9.46
CA ASN A 131 1.34 17.92 9.70
C ASN A 131 2.21 17.08 10.68
N LYS A 132 2.14 15.75 10.57
CA LYS A 132 2.83 14.76 11.43
C LYS A 132 3.85 13.90 10.66
N MET A 133 4.40 14.42 9.56
CA MET A 133 5.39 13.69 8.77
C MET A 133 6.75 13.56 9.47
N GLU A 134 7.06 14.40 10.45
CA GLU A 134 8.32 14.38 11.18
C GLU A 134 8.66 12.99 11.76
N GLY A 135 9.90 12.54 11.53
CA GLY A 135 10.37 11.22 11.97
C GLY A 135 9.89 10.04 11.12
N ASN A 136 9.12 10.26 10.06
CA ASN A 136 8.71 9.22 9.14
C ASN A 136 9.59 9.20 7.88
N LYS A 137 9.91 7.98 7.41
CA LYS A 137 10.71 7.75 6.20
C LYS A 137 10.10 6.62 5.39
N LEU A 138 10.09 6.74 4.07
CA LEU A 138 9.68 5.67 3.16
C LEU A 138 10.87 5.16 2.36
N ILE A 139 11.13 3.87 2.45
CA ILE A 139 12.06 3.14 1.60
C ILE A 139 11.24 2.25 0.68
N PHE A 140 11.26 2.55 -0.61
CA PHE A 140 10.41 1.89 -1.60
C PHE A 140 11.24 1.13 -2.63
N SER A 141 11.20 -0.21 -2.55
CA SER A 141 11.90 -1.09 -3.47
C SER A 141 11.02 -1.45 -4.67
N ASN A 142 11.55 -1.20 -5.86
CA ASN A 142 10.88 -1.41 -7.14
C ASN A 142 11.82 -2.08 -8.15
N ARG A 143 11.25 -2.75 -9.16
CA ARG A 143 12.07 -3.40 -10.20
C ARG A 143 12.66 -2.38 -11.17
N THR A 144 11.86 -1.41 -11.60
CA THR A 144 12.25 -0.33 -12.53
C THR A 144 11.76 1.01 -12.01
N GLU A 145 12.31 2.12 -12.50
CA GLU A 145 11.80 3.46 -12.17
C GLU A 145 10.33 3.64 -12.58
N LYS A 146 9.91 2.96 -13.66
CA LYS A 146 8.52 2.96 -14.16
C LYS A 146 7.55 2.18 -13.28
N ASP A 147 8.05 1.43 -12.29
CA ASP A 147 7.23 0.74 -11.30
C ASP A 147 6.93 1.62 -10.07
N ILE A 148 7.57 2.80 -9.92
CA ILE A 148 7.38 3.64 -8.72
C ILE A 148 5.96 4.23 -8.72
N ILE A 149 5.09 3.63 -7.91
CA ILE A 149 3.71 4.06 -7.69
C ILE A 149 3.69 5.39 -6.95
N LEU A 150 2.97 6.39 -7.49
CA LEU A 150 2.72 7.70 -6.87
C LEU A 150 4.00 8.49 -6.52
N LYS A 151 5.06 8.37 -7.34
CA LYS A 151 6.36 8.98 -7.08
C LYS A 151 6.29 10.46 -6.68
N GLU A 152 5.69 11.31 -7.52
CA GLU A 152 5.61 12.76 -7.28
C GLU A 152 4.87 13.10 -5.97
N GLU A 153 3.87 12.29 -5.62
CA GLU A 153 3.09 12.49 -4.40
C GLU A 153 3.95 12.22 -3.16
N PHE A 154 4.73 11.14 -3.17
CA PHE A 154 5.65 10.83 -2.07
C PHE A 154 6.83 11.81 -1.99
N GLU A 155 7.35 12.28 -3.13
CA GLU A 155 8.37 13.34 -3.16
C GLU A 155 7.86 14.61 -2.48
N ASN A 156 6.60 15.00 -2.74
CA ASN A 156 5.99 16.17 -2.11
C ASN A 156 5.78 15.98 -0.60
N MET A 157 5.36 14.79 -0.15
CA MET A 157 5.07 14.55 1.27
C MET A 157 6.33 14.38 2.14
N LEU A 158 7.38 13.75 1.59
CA LEU A 158 8.52 13.27 2.36
C LEU A 158 9.85 13.93 1.99
N GLY A 159 9.97 14.52 0.79
CA GLY A 159 11.24 15.06 0.29
C GLY A 159 12.36 14.03 0.36
N ASP A 160 13.46 14.38 1.02
CA ASP A 160 14.65 13.53 1.21
C ASP A 160 14.37 12.24 2.01
N ASN A 161 13.23 12.17 2.71
CA ASN A 161 12.81 10.96 3.42
C ASN A 161 12.06 9.96 2.53
N PHE A 162 11.91 10.22 1.23
CA PHE A 162 11.45 9.24 0.26
C PHE A 162 12.62 8.67 -0.54
N ILE A 163 12.97 7.42 -0.25
CA ILE A 163 14.13 6.72 -0.81
C ILE A 163 13.63 5.61 -1.73
N ASN A 164 13.96 5.68 -3.03
CA ASN A 164 13.66 4.63 -3.99
C ASN A 164 14.86 3.71 -4.19
N LEU A 165 14.61 2.40 -4.23
CA LEU A 165 15.62 1.37 -4.50
C LEU A 165 15.23 0.60 -5.78
N ILE A 166 16.06 0.67 -6.82
CA ILE A 166 15.78 0.03 -8.11
C ILE A 166 16.64 -1.23 -8.28
N THR A 167 16.00 -2.38 -8.46
CA THR A 167 16.70 -3.68 -8.47
C THR A 167 16.96 -4.25 -9.87
N GLY A 168 16.27 -3.78 -10.90
CA GLY A 168 16.24 -4.37 -12.24
C GLY A 168 16.79 -3.50 -13.37
N GLU A 169 17.27 -2.29 -13.08
CA GLU A 169 17.80 -1.34 -14.08
C GLU A 169 19.20 -0.87 -13.71
N PRO A 170 20.27 -1.58 -14.13
CA PRO A 170 21.66 -1.26 -13.80
C PRO A 170 22.15 0.16 -14.11
N ALA A 171 21.47 0.85 -15.03
CA ALA A 171 21.81 2.20 -15.45
C ALA A 171 21.09 3.30 -14.63
N SER A 172 20.14 2.94 -13.76
CA SER A 172 19.42 3.92 -12.93
C SER A 172 20.37 4.56 -11.92
N VAL A 173 20.17 5.85 -11.62
CA VAL A 173 20.89 6.52 -10.53
C VAL A 173 20.49 5.99 -9.15
N TRP A 174 19.33 5.34 -9.06
CA TRP A 174 18.85 4.61 -7.88
C TRP A 174 19.19 3.11 -7.92
N TYR A 175 20.04 2.70 -8.86
CA TYR A 175 20.55 1.34 -8.94
C TYR A 175 21.63 1.09 -7.88
N HIS A 176 21.22 0.72 -6.67
CA HIS A 176 21.92 -0.25 -5.79
C HIS A 176 21.34 -0.27 -4.37
N LYS A 177 21.78 -1.31 -3.61
CA LYS A 177 21.49 -1.76 -2.24
C LYS A 177 20.04 -2.22 -2.04
N ARG A 178 19.84 -3.54 -2.20
CA ARG A 178 18.76 -4.24 -1.50
C ARG A 178 18.82 -3.82 -0.03
N ILE A 179 17.67 -3.71 0.60
CA ILE A 179 17.61 -3.51 2.05
C ILE A 179 18.29 -4.72 2.68
N ASP A 180 19.49 -4.51 3.18
CA ASP A 180 20.32 -5.50 3.84
C ASP A 180 20.44 -5.18 5.34
N SER A 181 20.97 -6.14 6.09
CA SER A 181 21.15 -6.01 7.53
C SER A 181 21.98 -4.76 7.91
N ASP A 182 23.00 -4.40 7.12
CA ASP A 182 23.83 -3.22 7.39
C ASP A 182 23.03 -1.91 7.23
N TYR A 183 22.17 -1.83 6.23
CA TYR A 183 21.32 -0.66 6.03
C TYR A 183 20.23 -0.56 7.11
N LEU A 184 19.62 -1.69 7.50
CA LEU A 184 18.66 -1.74 8.60
C LEU A 184 19.31 -1.33 9.93
N LYS A 185 20.56 -1.78 10.17
CA LYS A 185 21.35 -1.37 11.33
C LYS A 185 21.59 0.13 11.33
N LYS A 186 21.99 0.71 10.20
CA LYS A 186 22.16 2.17 10.07
C LYS A 186 20.87 2.92 10.43
N LEU A 187 19.72 2.51 9.89
CA LEU A 187 18.44 3.15 10.19
C LEU A 187 18.08 3.07 11.68
N LYS A 188 18.34 1.92 12.31
CA LYS A 188 18.16 1.74 13.75
C LYS A 188 19.08 2.65 14.56
N ASP A 189 20.36 2.72 14.19
CA ASP A 189 21.36 3.55 14.87
C ASP A 189 21.08 5.05 14.68
N GLU A 190 20.41 5.44 13.58
CA GLU A 190 19.84 6.79 13.35
C GLU A 190 18.58 7.09 14.20
N GLY A 191 18.11 6.13 15.00
CA GLY A 191 17.00 6.31 15.93
C GLY A 191 15.64 5.83 15.44
N ALA A 192 15.56 5.04 14.35
CA ALA A 192 14.30 4.44 13.91
C ALA A 192 13.72 3.53 14.99
N GLY A 193 12.60 3.97 15.60
CA GLY A 193 11.93 3.26 16.68
C GLY A 193 10.94 2.18 16.21
N TYR A 194 10.33 2.38 15.04
CA TYR A 194 9.34 1.50 14.44
C TYR A 194 9.66 1.21 12.98
N PHE A 195 9.35 0.00 12.54
CA PHE A 195 9.50 -0.45 11.15
C PHE A 195 8.18 -1.03 10.66
N TYR A 196 7.63 -0.46 9.60
CA TYR A 196 6.42 -0.91 8.93
C TYR A 196 6.83 -1.60 7.63
N VAL A 197 6.53 -2.88 7.44
CA VAL A 197 7.07 -3.67 6.32
C VAL A 197 5.93 -4.36 5.56
N CYS A 198 5.82 -4.08 4.25
CA CYS A 198 4.83 -4.70 3.38
C CYS A 198 5.40 -4.90 1.97
N GLY A 199 5.11 -6.04 1.36
CA GLY A 199 5.68 -6.43 0.06
C GLY A 199 5.65 -7.95 -0.10
N PRO A 200 6.41 -8.50 -1.07
CA PRO A 200 6.50 -9.95 -1.26
C PRO A 200 7.00 -10.68 -0.01
N ASP A 201 6.42 -11.83 0.33
CA ASP A 201 6.74 -12.59 1.55
C ASP A 201 8.25 -12.78 1.79
N PRO A 202 9.07 -13.17 0.79
CA PRO A 202 10.51 -13.35 1.02
C PRO A 202 11.22 -12.06 1.47
N MET A 203 10.76 -10.90 1.01
CA MET A 203 11.28 -9.61 1.43
C MET A 203 10.84 -9.28 2.85
N VAL A 204 9.55 -9.44 3.15
CA VAL A 204 8.97 -9.14 4.47
C VAL A 204 9.63 -10.02 5.55
N ASP A 205 9.76 -11.31 5.29
CA ASP A 205 10.37 -12.26 6.23
C ASP A 205 11.86 -12.00 6.43
N GLY A 206 12.61 -11.74 5.36
CA GLY A 206 14.04 -11.43 5.45
C GLY A 206 14.31 -10.17 6.28
N ILE A 207 13.59 -9.08 6.00
CA ILE A 207 13.72 -7.82 6.76
C ILE A 207 13.33 -8.04 8.23
N ALA A 208 12.24 -8.76 8.49
CA ALA A 208 11.80 -9.02 9.86
C ALA A 208 12.82 -9.85 10.64
N GLN A 209 13.48 -10.83 10.00
CA GLN A 209 14.55 -11.62 10.63
C GLN A 209 15.77 -10.75 10.92
N ASP A 210 16.20 -9.93 9.97
CA ASP A 210 17.34 -9.01 10.15
C ASP A 210 17.08 -8.00 11.28
N LEU A 211 15.89 -7.38 11.33
CA LEU A 211 15.51 -6.45 12.39
C LEU A 211 15.49 -7.12 13.76
N LYS A 212 15.00 -8.37 13.85
CA LYS A 212 15.03 -9.16 15.09
C LYS A 212 16.47 -9.45 15.52
N ALA A 213 17.35 -9.85 14.59
CA ALA A 213 18.75 -10.10 14.87
C ALA A 213 19.50 -8.83 15.35
N LEU A 214 19.05 -7.65 14.89
CA LEU A 214 19.55 -6.35 15.33
C LEU A 214 18.96 -5.87 16.66
N GLY A 215 18.09 -6.66 17.28
CA GLY A 215 17.48 -6.40 18.60
C GLY A 215 16.29 -5.45 18.57
N VAL A 216 15.63 -5.27 17.41
CA VAL A 216 14.36 -4.52 17.35
C VAL A 216 13.26 -5.35 18.02
N ALA A 217 12.50 -4.72 18.91
CA ALA A 217 11.42 -5.39 19.63
C ALA A 217 10.33 -5.87 18.65
N HIS A 218 9.73 -7.02 18.92
CA HIS A 218 8.71 -7.62 18.05
C HIS A 218 7.54 -6.66 17.76
N ASN A 219 7.05 -5.96 18.77
CA ASN A 219 5.96 -4.99 18.68
C ASN A 219 6.36 -3.67 18.00
N HIS A 220 7.63 -3.50 17.60
CA HIS A 220 8.11 -2.38 16.80
C HIS A 220 8.31 -2.76 15.33
N ILE A 221 8.03 -4.02 14.96
CA ILE A 221 8.07 -4.52 13.59
C ILE A 221 6.63 -4.83 13.17
N ILE A 222 6.01 -3.89 12.46
CA ILE A 222 4.62 -3.96 12.04
C ILE A 222 4.60 -4.49 10.61
N ARG A 223 3.83 -5.55 10.38
CA ARG A 223 3.72 -6.23 9.09
C ARG A 223 2.25 -6.43 8.79
N GLU A 224 1.93 -6.63 7.52
CA GLU A 224 0.59 -7.03 7.12
C GLU A 224 0.23 -8.38 7.77
N GLU A 225 -0.91 -8.42 8.46
CA GLU A 225 -1.50 -9.65 8.99
C GLU A 225 -2.51 -10.16 7.94
N PHE A 226 -2.33 -11.40 7.49
CA PHE A 226 -3.26 -12.11 6.59
C PHE A 226 -4.13 -13.08 7.36
#